data_AF-A0A1N7L8Z2-F1
#
_entry.id   AF-A0A1N7L8Z2-F1
#
_cell.length_a   1.000
_cell.length_b   1.000
_cell.length_c   1.000
_cell.angle_alpha   90.00
_cell.angle_beta   90.00
_cell.angle_gamma   90.00
#
_symmetry.space_group_name_H-M   'P 1'
#
loop_
_entity.id
_entity.type
_entity.pdbx_description
1 polymer ?
#
loop_
_entity_poly.entity_id
_entity_poly.type
_entity_poly.pdbx_seq_one_letter_code
_entity_poly.pdbx_strand_id
1 'polypeptide(L)'
;MPPYPSHPRAIWSTLLRTHARRSTEHLLHELMAPCYAPVSRDRVRAAGAAIDQIIAQTNCHEWRDFCMAVRQRIDRLHAEYSCNRHSDPDGFAALALARASRLITELSRQPVEALIATLPTPVAPPVSLWGRLRDWFEAERAS
;
A
#
# COMPACT_ATOMS: atom_id res chain seq x y z
N MET A 1 21.32 -18.57 -17.17
CA MET A 1 20.57 -17.41 -16.61
C MET A 1 20.33 -17.70 -15.15
N PRO A 2 20.84 -16.91 -14.20
CA PRO A 2 20.42 -17.07 -12.82
C PRO A 2 18.90 -16.75 -12.74
N PRO A 3 18.13 -17.46 -11.90
CA PRO A 3 16.73 -17.15 -11.71
C PRO A 3 16.65 -15.75 -11.11
N TYR A 4 16.05 -14.79 -11.81
CA TYR A 4 15.75 -13.50 -11.22
C TYR A 4 14.95 -13.73 -9.94
N PRO A 5 15.42 -13.27 -8.78
CA PRO A 5 14.75 -13.57 -7.54
C PRO A 5 13.37 -12.91 -7.52
N SER A 6 12.38 -13.63 -7.01
CA SER A 6 11.05 -13.15 -6.63
C SER A 6 11.05 -12.06 -5.53
N HIS A 7 12.21 -11.46 -5.25
CA HIS A 7 12.49 -10.63 -4.08
C HIS A 7 12.13 -9.13 -4.25
N PRO A 8 12.37 -8.43 -5.39
CA PRO A 8 12.02 -7.00 -5.52
C PRO A 8 10.53 -6.73 -5.30
N ARG A 9 9.68 -7.59 -5.88
CA ARG A 9 8.23 -7.55 -5.68
C ARG A 9 7.82 -7.68 -4.22
N ALA A 10 8.47 -8.56 -3.47
CA ALA A 10 8.17 -8.75 -2.06
C ALA A 10 8.46 -7.47 -1.26
N ILE A 11 9.55 -6.76 -1.60
CA ILE A 11 9.87 -5.44 -1.04
C ILE A 11 8.77 -4.44 -1.37
N TRP A 12 8.46 -4.26 -2.66
CA TRP A 12 7.49 -3.27 -3.14
C TRP A 12 6.09 -3.51 -2.59
N SER A 13 5.68 -4.78 -2.54
CA SER A 13 4.39 -5.18 -1.95
C SER A 13 4.37 -4.86 -0.46
N THR A 14 5.46 -5.12 0.26
CA THR A 14 5.55 -4.82 1.70
C THR A 14 5.53 -3.32 1.93
N LEU A 15 6.31 -2.53 1.18
CA LEU A 15 6.33 -1.08 1.24
C LEU A 15 4.92 -0.50 1.03
N LEU A 16 4.27 -0.82 -0.10
CA LEU A 16 2.94 -0.28 -0.39
C LEU A 16 1.91 -0.71 0.65
N ARG A 17 1.93 -1.96 1.11
CA ARG A 17 1.02 -2.42 2.18
C ARG A 17 1.24 -1.67 3.48
N THR A 18 2.49 -1.49 3.91
CA THR A 18 2.80 -0.75 5.15
C THR A 18 2.29 0.69 5.07
N HIS A 19 2.54 1.39 3.96
CA HIS A 19 2.08 2.76 3.79
C HIS A 19 0.55 2.86 3.64
N ALA A 20 -0.07 1.99 2.85
CA ALA A 20 -1.53 1.96 2.69
C ALA A 20 -2.25 1.62 4.01
N ARG A 21 -1.70 0.67 4.78
CA ARG A 21 -2.22 0.31 6.10
C ARG A 21 -2.13 1.48 7.08
N ARG A 22 -0.98 2.15 7.17
CA ARG A 22 -0.82 3.36 8.01
C ARG A 22 -1.84 4.44 7.64
N SER A 23 -2.06 4.68 6.34
CA SER A 23 -3.05 5.65 5.86
C SER A 23 -4.49 5.25 6.26
N THR A 24 -4.83 3.97 6.12
CA THR A 24 -6.14 3.42 6.50
C THR A 24 -6.37 3.48 8.01
N GLU A 25 -5.36 3.13 8.82
CA GLU A 25 -5.41 3.20 10.28
C GLU A 25 -5.59 4.63 10.78
N HIS A 26 -4.93 5.61 10.15
CA HIS A 26 -5.11 7.03 10.47
C HIS A 26 -6.56 7.48 10.22
N LEU A 27 -7.14 7.10 9.08
CA LEU A 27 -8.54 7.39 8.77
C LEU A 27 -9.50 6.69 9.77
N LEU A 28 -9.22 5.43 10.13
CA LEU A 28 -10.03 4.73 11.14
C LEU A 28 -9.98 5.43 12.50
N HIS A 29 -8.83 5.99 12.87
CA HIS A 29 -8.66 6.78 14.09
C HIS A 29 -9.44 8.11 14.02
N GLU A 30 -9.43 8.81 12.88
CA GLU A 30 -10.29 9.99 12.65
C GLU A 30 -11.78 9.63 12.84
N LEU A 31 -12.18 8.42 12.42
CA LEU A 31 -13.54 7.89 12.56
C LEU A 31 -13.88 7.32 13.95
N MET A 32 -12.95 7.35 14.91
CA MET A 32 -13.27 6.97 16.30
C MET A 32 -14.09 8.02 17.04
N ALA A 33 -14.33 9.19 16.45
CA ALA A 33 -15.22 10.20 17.01
C ALA A 33 -16.65 9.65 17.18
N PRO A 34 -17.34 9.99 18.29
CA PRO A 34 -18.65 9.41 18.64
C PRO A 34 -19.78 9.73 17.64
N CYS A 35 -19.56 10.64 16.70
CA CYS A 35 -20.51 11.03 15.67
C CYS A 35 -20.57 10.08 14.46
N TYR A 36 -19.66 9.11 14.33
CA TYR A 36 -19.63 8.19 13.19
C TYR A 36 -20.20 6.82 13.53
N ALA A 37 -20.97 6.26 12.59
CA ALA A 37 -21.56 4.94 12.75
C ALA A 37 -20.48 3.84 12.66
N PRO A 38 -20.61 2.73 13.41
CA PRO A 38 -19.69 1.60 13.30
C PRO A 38 -19.51 1.06 11.88
N VAL A 39 -20.58 1.05 11.08
CA VAL A 39 -20.58 0.59 9.68
C VAL A 39 -19.62 1.36 8.78
N SER A 40 -19.41 2.66 9.05
CA SER A 40 -18.45 3.51 8.32
C SER A 40 -17.02 2.97 8.45
N ARG A 41 -16.67 2.47 9.64
CA ARG A 41 -15.35 1.89 9.91
C ARG A 41 -15.18 0.54 9.21
N ASP A 42 -16.23 -0.27 9.14
CA ASP A 42 -16.18 -1.55 8.45
C ASP A 42 -16.00 -1.37 6.93
N ARG A 43 -16.60 -0.34 6.35
CA ARG A 43 -16.37 0.05 4.95
C ARG A 43 -14.92 0.49 4.69
N VAL A 44 -14.33 1.29 5.58
CA VAL A 44 -12.91 1.66 5.48
C VAL A 44 -11.99 0.44 5.60
N ARG A 45 -12.30 -0.50 6.50
CA ARG A 45 -11.57 -1.78 6.59
C ARG A 45 -11.69 -2.60 5.31
N ALA A 46 -12.89 -2.68 4.72
CA ALA A 46 -13.11 -3.37 3.45
C ALA A 46 -12.31 -2.73 2.30
N ALA A 47 -12.27 -1.40 2.24
CA ALA A 47 -11.42 -0.67 1.29
C ALA A 47 -9.93 -0.99 1.49
N GLY A 48 -9.46 -1.01 2.74
CA GLY A 48 -8.09 -1.43 3.08
C GLY A 48 -7.75 -2.85 2.60
N ALA A 49 -8.65 -3.81 2.85
CA ALA A 49 -8.48 -5.19 2.41
C ALA A 49 -8.45 -5.31 0.88
N ALA A 50 -9.28 -4.53 0.17
CA ALA A 50 -9.28 -4.48 -1.28
C ALA A 50 -7.96 -3.92 -1.84
N ILE A 51 -7.41 -2.87 -1.22
CA ILE A 51 -6.08 -2.34 -1.58
C ILE A 51 -5.00 -3.42 -1.42
N ASP A 52 -5.00 -4.13 -0.28
CA ASP A 52 -4.03 -5.22 -0.03
C ASP A 52 -4.12 -6.33 -1.08
N GLN A 53 -5.35 -6.69 -1.50
CA GLN A 53 -5.59 -7.68 -2.54
C GLN A 53 -5.12 -7.19 -3.92
N ILE A 54 -5.36 -5.91 -4.26
CA ILE A 54 -4.85 -5.30 -5.49
C ILE A 54 -3.32 -5.37 -5.51
N ILE A 55 -2.66 -4.98 -4.42
CA ILE A 55 -1.19 -5.05 -4.30
C ILE A 55 -0.72 -6.50 -4.46
N ALA A 56 -1.39 -7.47 -3.82
CA ALA A 56 -1.03 -8.88 -3.90
C ALA A 56 -1.08 -9.43 -5.33
N GLN A 57 -2.09 -9.03 -6.10
CA GLN A 57 -2.36 -9.54 -7.45
C GLN A 57 -1.62 -8.78 -8.55
N THR A 58 -0.94 -7.67 -8.23
CA THR A 58 -0.26 -6.86 -9.25
C THR A 58 1.11 -7.46 -9.56
N ASN A 59 1.38 -7.67 -10.84
CA ASN A 59 2.61 -8.28 -11.35
C ASN A 59 3.30 -7.26 -12.27
N CYS A 60 4.39 -6.66 -11.79
CA CYS A 60 5.24 -5.78 -12.60
C CYS A 60 6.71 -6.01 -12.24
N HIS A 61 7.61 -5.67 -13.16
CA HIS A 61 9.05 -5.88 -13.02
C HIS A 61 9.81 -4.60 -12.64
N GLU A 62 9.13 -3.46 -12.61
CA GLU A 62 9.66 -2.14 -12.27
C GLU A 62 8.81 -1.51 -11.17
N TRP A 63 9.44 -0.81 -10.23
CA TRP A 63 8.74 -0.15 -9.11
C TRP A 63 7.67 0.83 -9.59
N ARG A 64 8.03 1.67 -10.55
CA ARG A 64 7.13 2.70 -11.08
C ARG A 64 5.90 2.07 -11.75
N ASP A 65 6.11 1.04 -12.55
CA ASP A 65 5.03 0.34 -13.25
C ASP A 65 4.13 -0.40 -12.25
N PHE A 66 4.72 -1.01 -11.22
CA PHE A 66 3.99 -1.62 -10.12
C PHE A 66 3.07 -0.61 -9.43
N CYS A 67 3.59 0.55 -9.03
CA CYS A 67 2.78 1.61 -8.43
C CYS A 67 1.66 2.10 -9.35
N MET A 68 1.96 2.32 -10.63
CA MET A 68 0.98 2.79 -11.61
C MET A 68 -0.14 1.77 -11.83
N ALA A 69 0.19 0.48 -11.91
CA ALA A 69 -0.79 -0.59 -12.06
C ALA A 69 -1.67 -0.75 -10.81
N VAL A 70 -1.07 -0.68 -9.61
CA VAL A 70 -1.85 -0.68 -8.34
C VAL A 70 -2.78 0.53 -8.30
N ARG A 71 -2.26 1.74 -8.61
CA ARG A 71 -3.05 2.97 -8.60
C ARG A 71 -4.23 2.90 -9.55
N GLN A 72 -4.03 2.48 -10.79
CA GLN A 72 -5.10 2.39 -11.78
C GLN A 72 -6.25 1.48 -11.32
N ARG A 73 -5.94 0.38 -10.63
CA ARG A 73 -6.94 -0.53 -10.07
C ARG A 73 -7.67 0.09 -8.88
N ILE A 74 -6.97 0.83 -8.03
CA ILE A 74 -7.58 1.59 -6.93
C ILE A 74 -8.49 2.71 -7.47
N ASP A 75 -8.06 3.44 -8.50
CA ASP A 75 -8.86 4.50 -9.13
C ASP A 75 -10.16 3.96 -9.73
N ARG A 76 -10.12 2.77 -10.34
CA ARG A 76 -11.32 2.08 -10.83
C ARG A 76 -12.26 1.72 -9.68
N LEU A 77 -11.73 1.11 -8.62
CA LEU A 77 -12.51 0.75 -7.44
C LEU A 77 -13.11 2.00 -6.76
N HIS A 78 -12.35 3.09 -6.70
CA HIS A 78 -12.82 4.37 -6.18
C HIS A 78 -14.02 4.92 -6.97
N ALA A 79 -13.96 4.85 -8.31
CA ALA A 79 -15.07 5.26 -9.16
C ALA A 79 -16.31 4.39 -8.93
N GLU A 80 -16.16 3.07 -8.79
CA GLU A 80 -17.26 2.15 -8.49
C GLU A 80 -17.96 2.50 -7.17
N TYR A 81 -17.19 2.79 -6.12
CA TYR A 81 -17.71 3.19 -4.81
C TYR A 81 -18.39 4.56 -4.84
N SER A 82 -17.79 5.53 -5.55
CA SER A 82 -18.32 6.89 -5.67
C SER A 82 -19.63 6.94 -6.49
N CYS A 83 -19.78 6.08 -7.49
CA CYS A 83 -20.98 6.02 -8.32
C CYS A 83 -22.11 5.22 -7.67
N ASN A 84 -21.82 4.32 -6.72
CA ASN A 84 -22.83 3.46 -6.09
C ASN A 84 -23.11 3.87 -4.64
N ARG A 85 -24.13 4.71 -4.45
CA ARG A 85 -24.60 5.17 -3.13
C ARG A 85 -25.02 4.04 -2.18
N HIS A 86 -25.33 2.84 -2.68
CA HIS A 86 -25.62 1.68 -1.84
C HIS A 86 -24.35 1.03 -1.28
N SER A 87 -23.25 1.08 -2.03
CA SER A 87 -21.96 0.53 -1.60
C SER A 87 -21.31 1.39 -0.52
N ASP A 88 -21.44 2.72 -0.62
CA ASP A 88 -20.77 3.68 0.27
C ASP A 88 -21.60 4.96 0.48
N PRO A 89 -22.75 4.88 1.16
CA PRO A 89 -23.66 6.01 1.36
C PRO A 89 -23.04 7.19 2.13
N ASP A 90 -21.99 6.93 2.92
CA ASP A 90 -21.23 7.90 3.71
C ASP A 90 -19.91 8.32 3.06
N GLY A 91 -19.51 7.69 1.95
CA GLY A 91 -18.34 8.08 1.16
C GLY A 91 -16.98 7.75 1.79
N PHE A 92 -16.94 7.03 2.91
CA PHE A 92 -15.69 6.80 3.65
C PHE A 92 -14.81 5.73 3.00
N ALA A 93 -15.39 4.71 2.36
CA ALA A 93 -14.59 3.76 1.59
C ALA A 93 -13.99 4.43 0.34
N ALA A 94 -14.74 5.26 -0.36
CA ALA A 94 -14.25 6.07 -1.47
C ALA A 94 -13.12 7.00 -0.98
N LEU A 95 -13.29 7.69 0.15
CA LEU A 95 -12.25 8.53 0.73
C LEU A 95 -10.96 7.75 1.04
N ALA A 96 -11.07 6.54 1.60
CA ALA A 96 -9.92 5.69 1.87
C ALA A 96 -9.16 5.32 0.59
N LEU A 97 -9.89 4.95 -0.48
CA LEU A 97 -9.32 4.63 -1.79
C LEU A 97 -8.65 5.84 -2.44
N ALA A 98 -9.27 7.02 -2.36
CA ALA A 98 -8.70 8.26 -2.87
C ALA A 98 -7.39 8.63 -2.16
N ARG A 99 -7.36 8.52 -0.82
CA ARG A 99 -6.13 8.73 -0.02
C ARG A 99 -5.03 7.74 -0.41
N ALA A 100 -5.37 6.46 -0.59
CA ALA A 100 -4.41 5.45 -1.02
C ALA A 100 -3.86 5.72 -2.44
N SER A 101 -4.71 6.11 -3.39
CA SER A 101 -4.28 6.46 -4.76
C SER A 101 -3.30 7.64 -4.77
N ARG A 102 -3.59 8.69 -3.98
CA ARG A 102 -2.69 9.83 -3.81
C ARG A 102 -1.35 9.42 -3.21
N LEU A 103 -1.39 8.64 -2.13
CA LEU A 103 -0.20 8.13 -1.46
C LEU A 103 0.68 7.33 -2.43
N ILE A 104 0.09 6.42 -3.21
CA ILE A 104 0.83 5.61 -4.19
C ILE A 104 1.46 6.49 -5.27
N THR A 105 0.76 7.56 -5.70
CA THR A 105 1.31 8.54 -6.65
C THR A 105 2.51 9.30 -6.07
N GLU A 106 2.50 9.60 -4.78
CA GLU A 106 3.64 10.23 -4.11
C GLU A 106 4.81 9.25 -3.94
N LEU A 107 4.52 8.01 -3.54
CA LEU A 107 5.53 6.95 -3.40
C LEU A 107 6.17 6.57 -4.74
N SER A 108 5.41 6.57 -5.85
CA SER A 108 5.94 6.23 -7.17
C SER A 108 6.97 7.24 -7.69
N ARG A 109 7.05 8.43 -7.09
CA ARG A 109 8.01 9.49 -7.43
C ARG A 109 9.31 9.37 -6.64
N GLN A 110 9.32 8.54 -5.59
CA GLN A 110 10.47 8.38 -4.71
C GLN A 110 11.28 7.15 -5.13
N PRO A 111 12.62 7.19 -5.01
CA PRO A 111 13.45 6.01 -5.16
C PRO A 111 13.13 5.01 -4.03
N VAL A 112 13.13 3.71 -4.36
CA VAL A 112 12.73 2.65 -3.43
C VAL A 112 13.61 2.65 -2.17
N GLU A 113 14.88 3.00 -2.34
CA GLU A 113 15.89 3.13 -1.29
C GLU A 113 15.49 4.15 -0.23
N ALA A 114 14.98 5.31 -0.65
CA ALA A 114 14.52 6.34 0.27
C ALA A 114 13.29 5.87 1.06
N LEU A 115 12.39 5.13 0.40
CA LEU A 115 11.19 4.61 1.05
C LEU A 115 11.50 3.55 2.09
N ILE A 116 12.46 2.68 1.82
CA ILE A 116 12.92 1.66 2.80
C ILE A 116 13.42 2.33 4.08
N ALA A 117 14.12 3.45 3.99
CA ALA A 117 14.58 4.19 5.16
C ALA A 117 13.43 4.80 6.01
N THR A 118 12.23 4.96 5.45
CA THR A 118 11.04 5.47 6.18
C THR A 118 10.23 4.38 6.86
N LEU A 119 10.57 3.12 6.61
CA LEU A 119 9.93 1.99 7.27
C LEU A 119 10.38 1.92 8.73
N PRO A 120 9.49 1.48 9.64
CA PRO A 120 9.87 1.32 11.03
C PRO A 120 10.94 0.23 11.12
N THR A 121 12.09 0.53 11.71
CA THR A 121 13.15 -0.45 11.95
C THR A 121 12.58 -1.57 12.82
N PRO A 122 12.54 -2.82 12.36
CA PRO A 122 12.05 -3.91 13.20
C PRO A 122 12.99 -4.09 14.39
N VAL A 123 12.42 -4.20 15.59
CA VAL A 123 13.14 -4.72 16.76
C VAL A 123 13.32 -6.23 16.53
N ALA A 124 14.56 -6.71 16.39
CA ALA A 124 14.95 -8.10 16.02
C ALA A 124 14.43 -9.18 17.00
N PRO A 125 14.38 -10.54 16.69
CA PRO A 125 15.27 -11.36 15.81
C PRO A 125 14.58 -12.55 15.04
N PRO A 126 15.30 -13.59 14.50
CA PRO A 126 16.55 -13.62 13.74
C PRO A 126 16.28 -13.76 12.22
N VAL A 127 17.15 -13.19 11.39
CA VAL A 127 17.03 -13.15 9.91
C VAL A 127 15.75 -12.44 9.43
N SER A 128 15.55 -11.19 9.87
CA SER A 128 14.46 -10.38 9.32
C SER A 128 14.65 -10.27 7.80
N LEU A 129 13.57 -10.50 7.06
CA LEU A 129 13.51 -10.24 5.62
C LEU A 129 14.18 -8.88 5.31
N TRP A 130 13.94 -7.89 6.17
CA TRP A 130 14.54 -6.56 6.15
C TRP A 130 16.07 -6.50 6.08
N GLY A 131 16.79 -7.31 6.88
CA GLY A 131 18.25 -7.35 6.80
C GLY A 131 18.72 -7.79 5.42
N ARG A 132 18.16 -8.90 4.92
CA ARG A 132 18.47 -9.42 3.58
C ARG A 132 18.11 -8.45 2.46
N LEU A 133 17.03 -7.69 2.63
CA LEU A 133 16.59 -6.69 1.65
C LEU A 133 17.51 -5.47 1.62
N ARG A 134 17.95 -4.98 2.78
CA ARG A 134 18.91 -3.88 2.87
C ARG A 134 20.27 -4.29 2.30
N ASP A 135 20.79 -5.43 2.73
CA ASP A 135 22.11 -5.92 2.31
C ASP A 135 22.15 -6.19 0.80
N TRP A 136 21.05 -6.66 0.19
CA TRP A 136 20.94 -6.76 -1.27
C TRP A 136 20.95 -5.39 -1.96
N PHE A 137 20.19 -4.41 -1.46
CA PHE A 137 20.20 -3.06 -2.03
C PHE A 137 21.60 -2.43 -1.99
N GLU A 138 22.34 -2.66 -0.91
CA GLU A 138 23.72 -2.22 -0.78
C GLU A 138 24.66 -2.93 -1.77
N ALA A 139 24.45 -4.24 -2.02
CA ALA A 139 25.20 -5.01 -3.01
C ALA A 139 24.92 -4.58 -4.46
N GLU A 140 23.67 -4.30 -4.80
CA GLU A 140 23.28 -3.83 -6.13
C GLU A 140 23.82 -2.43 -6.42
N ARG A 141 23.91 -1.55 -5.41
CA ARG A 141 24.54 -0.24 -5.51
C ARG A 141 26.05 -0.28 -5.76
N ALA A 142 26.71 -1.38 -5.39
CA ALA A 142 28.16 -1.54 -5.49
C ALA A 142 28.60 -2.24 -6.78
N SER A 143 27.65 -2.68 -7.62
CA SER A 143 27.87 -3.33 -8.91
C SER A 143 27.66 -2.37 -10.08
#